data_AF-A0A1V5LHZ0-F1
#
_entry.id   AF-A0A1V5LHZ0-F1
#
_cell.length_a   1.000
_cell.length_b   1.000
_cell.length_c   1.000
_cell.angle_alpha   90.00
_cell.angle_beta   90.00
_cell.angle_gamma   90.00
#
_symmetry.space_group_name_H-M   'P 1'
#
loop_
_entity.id
_entity.type
_entity.pdbx_description
1 polymer ?
#
loop_
_entity_poly.entity_id
_entity_poly.type
_entity_poly.pdbx_seq_one_letter_code
_entity_poly.pdbx_strand_id
1 'polypeptide(L)'
;MREYLDSWQKSSHHTRAVCNDCHSPQALAPKLITKADNGWNHSVKFTLSTYADPIRIRPVNADRVRENCIHCHRELVEDIRALATHSGSEEIDCLICHAGVGHGPRR
;
A
#
# COMPACT_ATOMS: atom_id res chain seq x y z
N MET A 1 -12.23 -7.73 5.54
CA MET A 1 -12.18 -7.16 4.17
C MET A 1 -13.22 -6.07 3.91
N ARG A 2 -14.49 -6.20 4.35
CA ARG A 2 -15.53 -5.18 4.13
C ARG A 2 -15.12 -3.78 4.61
N GLU A 3 -14.58 -3.66 5.80
CA GLU A 3 -14.13 -2.37 6.36
C GLU A 3 -13.09 -1.66 5.47
N TYR A 4 -12.14 -2.40 4.89
CA TYR A 4 -11.14 -1.85 3.97
C TYR A 4 -11.77 -1.38 2.66
N LEU A 5 -12.76 -2.12 2.15
CA LEU A 5 -13.52 -1.72 0.96
C LEU A 5 -14.31 -0.43 1.22
N ASP A 6 -15.03 -0.36 2.34
CA ASP A 6 -15.82 0.82 2.72
C ASP A 6 -14.94 2.06 2.93
N SER A 7 -13.74 1.85 3.50
CA SER A 7 -12.74 2.89 3.68
C SER A 7 -12.19 3.38 2.33
N TRP A 8 -11.83 2.44 1.43
CA TRP A 8 -11.39 2.78 0.08
C TRP A 8 -12.46 3.57 -0.68
N GLN A 9 -13.71 3.13 -0.67
CA GLN A 9 -14.84 3.80 -1.35
C GLN A 9 -15.00 5.27 -0.92
N LYS A 10 -14.65 5.60 0.32
CA LYS A 10 -14.75 6.96 0.90
C LYS A 10 -13.43 7.73 0.85
N SER A 11 -12.39 7.17 0.22
CA SER A 11 -11.07 7.78 0.08
C SER A 11 -10.99 8.63 -1.18
N SER A 12 -10.02 9.55 -1.26
CA SER A 12 -9.75 10.33 -2.48
C SER A 12 -9.34 9.48 -3.67
N HIS A 13 -8.87 8.26 -3.44
CA HIS A 13 -8.29 7.40 -4.48
C HIS A 13 -9.32 6.51 -5.20
N HIS A 14 -10.54 6.34 -4.69
CA HIS A 14 -11.52 5.42 -5.30
C HIS A 14 -11.92 5.78 -6.73
N THR A 15 -11.79 7.05 -7.11
CA THR A 15 -12.10 7.54 -8.46
C THR A 15 -10.93 7.42 -9.44
N ARG A 16 -9.72 7.11 -8.94
CA ARG A 16 -8.47 7.14 -9.74
C ARG A 16 -7.67 5.84 -9.71
N ALA A 17 -7.83 5.04 -8.66
CA ALA A 17 -7.03 3.85 -8.42
C ALA A 17 -7.91 2.73 -7.87
N VAL A 18 -7.67 1.51 -8.37
CA VAL A 18 -8.21 0.27 -7.80
C VAL A 18 -7.23 -0.32 -6.80
N CYS A 19 -7.65 -1.33 -6.03
CA CYS A 19 -6.85 -1.90 -4.95
C CYS A 19 -5.43 -2.32 -5.38
N ASN A 20 -5.29 -2.91 -6.57
CA ASN A 20 -3.99 -3.39 -7.07
C ASN A 20 -3.07 -2.26 -7.52
N ASP A 21 -3.57 -1.05 -7.75
CA ASP A 21 -2.73 0.09 -8.13
C ASP A 21 -1.89 0.56 -6.94
N CYS A 22 -2.36 0.31 -5.71
CA CYS A 22 -1.60 0.50 -4.48
C CYS A 22 -0.91 -0.80 -4.01
N HIS A 23 -1.62 -1.93 -4.03
CA HIS A 23 -1.18 -3.18 -3.38
C HIS A 23 -0.41 -4.16 -4.26
N SER A 24 -0.08 -3.81 -5.50
CA SER A 24 0.71 -4.67 -6.38
C SER A 24 1.70 -3.86 -7.22
N PRO A 25 2.85 -4.46 -7.59
CA PRO A 25 3.76 -3.84 -8.55
C PRO A 25 3.08 -3.57 -9.91
N GLN A 26 3.59 -2.59 -10.64
CA GLN A 26 3.07 -2.24 -11.97
C GLN A 26 3.56 -3.16 -13.09
N ALA A 27 4.79 -3.70 -12.97
CA ALA A 27 5.34 -4.65 -13.92
C ALA A 27 4.61 -6.00 -13.85
N LEU A 28 4.35 -6.62 -15.01
CA LEU A 28 3.50 -7.81 -15.13
C LEU A 28 3.99 -9.00 -14.30
N ALA A 29 5.26 -9.42 -14.47
CA ALA A 29 5.75 -10.60 -13.77
C ALA A 29 5.81 -10.40 -12.24
N PRO A 30 6.36 -9.29 -11.69
CA PRO A 30 6.32 -9.02 -10.26
C PRO A 30 4.89 -8.91 -9.70
N LYS A 31 3.95 -8.36 -10.48
CA LYS A 31 2.53 -8.32 -10.14
C LYS A 31 1.94 -9.72 -9.97
N LEU A 32 2.17 -10.62 -10.92
CA LEU A 32 1.66 -11.98 -10.86
C LEU A 32 2.24 -12.76 -9.67
N ILE A 33 3.54 -12.62 -9.40
CA ILE A 33 4.19 -13.24 -8.23
C ILE A 33 3.57 -12.71 -6.93
N THR A 34 3.40 -11.39 -6.82
CA THR A 34 2.78 -10.74 -5.66
C THR A 34 1.33 -11.21 -5.45
N LYS A 35 0.56 -11.32 -6.54
CA LYS A 35 -0.83 -11.79 -6.47
C LYS A 35 -0.91 -13.26 -6.07
N ALA A 36 0.01 -14.10 -6.53
CA ALA A 36 0.08 -15.50 -6.12
C ALA A 36 0.42 -15.64 -4.63
N ASP A 37 1.46 -14.97 -4.15
CA ASP A 37 1.87 -14.98 -2.74
C ASP A 37 0.76 -14.45 -1.82
N ASN A 38 0.19 -13.28 -2.14
CA ASN A 38 -0.88 -12.70 -1.34
C ASN A 38 -2.17 -13.53 -1.42
N GLY A 39 -2.51 -14.06 -2.61
CA GLY A 39 -3.66 -14.93 -2.82
C GLY A 39 -3.58 -16.19 -1.96
N TRP A 40 -2.44 -16.89 -1.99
CA TRP A 40 -2.20 -18.06 -1.16
C TRP A 40 -2.34 -17.74 0.34
N ASN A 41 -1.66 -16.69 0.81
CA ASN A 41 -1.72 -16.27 2.21
C ASN A 41 -3.14 -15.92 2.66
N HIS A 42 -3.90 -15.22 1.82
CA HIS A 42 -5.31 -14.91 2.11
C HIS A 42 -6.15 -16.19 2.16
N SER A 43 -6.06 -17.06 1.15
CA SER A 43 -6.81 -18.32 1.10
C SER A 43 -6.58 -19.17 2.35
N VAL A 44 -5.31 -19.36 2.76
CA VAL A 44 -4.98 -20.14 3.95
C VAL A 44 -5.52 -19.47 5.22
N LYS A 45 -5.21 -18.19 5.44
CA LYS A 45 -5.57 -17.50 6.69
C LYS A 45 -7.07 -17.31 6.87
N PHE A 46 -7.82 -17.04 5.80
CA PHE A 46 -9.27 -16.87 5.89
C PHE A 46 -10.01 -18.21 5.96
N THR A 47 -9.51 -19.26 5.29
CA THR A 47 -10.11 -20.61 5.42
C THR A 47 -9.91 -21.18 6.82
N LEU A 48 -8.71 -21.02 7.38
CA LEU A 48 -8.37 -21.53 8.72
C LEU A 48 -8.70 -20.54 9.85
N SER A 49 -9.16 -19.34 9.51
CA SER A 49 -9.40 -18.25 10.48
C SER A 49 -8.19 -17.94 11.37
N THR A 50 -6.98 -18.00 10.82
CA THR A 50 -5.70 -17.77 11.53
C THR A 50 -5.12 -16.38 11.27
N TYR A 51 -5.94 -15.43 10.83
CA TYR A 51 -5.51 -14.05 10.65
C TYR A 51 -5.48 -13.30 11.99
N ALA A 52 -4.57 -12.33 12.11
CA ALA A 52 -4.55 -11.41 13.25
C ALA A 52 -5.67 -10.37 13.11
N ASP A 53 -6.26 -9.99 14.24
CA ASP A 53 -7.23 -8.90 14.33
C ASP A 53 -6.71 -7.82 15.32
N PRO A 54 -6.44 -6.58 14.88
CA PRO A 54 -6.63 -6.05 13.52
C PRO A 54 -5.64 -6.63 12.50
N ILE A 55 -6.10 -6.82 11.26
CA ILE A 55 -5.24 -7.28 10.16
C ILE A 55 -4.16 -6.23 9.90
N ARG A 56 -2.89 -6.68 9.86
CA ARG A 56 -1.73 -5.84 9.58
C ARG A 56 -1.09 -6.21 8.24
N ILE A 57 -0.65 -5.18 7.52
CA ILE A 57 0.10 -5.35 6.28
C ILE A 57 1.49 -5.93 6.57
N ARG A 58 1.97 -6.83 5.70
CA ARG A 58 3.34 -7.36 5.78
C ARG A 58 4.34 -6.28 5.30
N PRO A 59 5.58 -6.23 5.82
CA PRO A 59 6.59 -5.24 5.41
C PRO A 59 6.76 -5.14 3.89
N VAL A 60 6.95 -6.28 3.21
CA VAL A 60 7.06 -6.34 1.74
C VAL A 60 5.85 -5.74 0.99
N ASN A 61 4.66 -5.82 1.57
CA ASN A 61 3.46 -5.23 0.97
C ASN A 61 3.34 -3.74 1.28
N ALA A 62 3.87 -3.29 2.43
CA ALA A 62 3.95 -1.87 2.76
C ALA A 62 4.93 -1.14 1.85
N ASP A 63 6.08 -1.75 1.55
CA ASP A 63 7.07 -1.19 0.63
C ASP A 63 6.51 -1.02 -0.78
N ARG A 64 5.78 -2.04 -1.28
CA ARG A 64 5.06 -1.94 -2.57
C ARG A 64 4.03 -0.81 -2.60
N VAL A 65 3.32 -0.58 -1.49
CA VAL A 65 2.39 0.55 -1.40
C VAL A 65 3.15 1.87 -1.47
N ARG A 66 4.27 2.01 -0.75
CA ARG A 66 5.13 3.20 -0.79
C ARG A 66 5.68 3.45 -2.20
N GLU A 67 6.18 2.43 -2.87
CA GLU A 67 6.65 2.50 -4.26
C GLU A 67 5.55 3.02 -5.20
N ASN A 68 4.30 2.54 -5.02
CA ASN A 68 3.16 2.97 -5.82
C ASN A 68 2.69 4.40 -5.49
N CYS A 69 2.80 4.85 -4.24
CA CYS A 69 2.61 6.25 -3.89
C CYS A 69 3.57 7.12 -4.71
N ILE A 70 4.87 6.78 -4.71
CA ILE A 70 5.90 7.50 -5.46
C ILE A 70 5.69 7.38 -6.97
N HIS A 71 5.23 6.24 -7.46
CA HIS A 71 4.95 6.05 -8.89
C HIS A 71 3.95 7.07 -9.41
N CYS A 72 2.82 7.25 -8.71
CA CYS A 72 1.77 8.19 -9.12
C CYS A 72 2.07 9.65 -8.73
N HIS A 73 2.76 9.89 -7.61
CA HIS A 73 3.05 11.23 -7.09
C HIS A 73 4.47 11.72 -7.40
N ARG A 74 5.17 11.09 -8.34
CA ARG A 74 6.58 11.36 -8.64
C ARG A 74 6.88 12.84 -8.78
N GLU A 75 6.16 13.53 -9.67
CA GLU A 75 6.36 14.94 -9.98
C GLU A 75 6.21 15.84 -8.75
N LEU A 76 5.43 15.42 -7.75
CA LEU A 76 5.23 16.19 -6.51
C LEU A 76 6.36 15.96 -5.49
N VAL A 77 6.97 14.78 -5.48
CA VAL A 77 7.87 14.35 -4.39
C VAL A 77 9.33 14.20 -4.80
N GLU A 78 9.64 14.31 -6.10
CA GLU A 78 10.98 14.04 -6.63
C GLU A 78 12.06 14.89 -5.96
N ASP A 79 11.85 16.20 -5.84
CA ASP A 79 12.81 17.12 -5.20
C ASP A 79 13.03 16.79 -3.72
N ILE A 80 11.96 16.47 -2.99
CA ILE A 80 12.02 16.10 -1.56
C ILE A 80 12.83 14.80 -1.41
N ARG A 81 12.62 13.83 -2.30
CA ARG A 81 13.34 12.56 -2.28
C ARG A 81 14.81 12.70 -2.67
N ALA A 82 15.12 13.61 -3.61
CA ALA A 82 16.50 13.92 -3.96
C ALA A 82 17.26 14.48 -2.74
N LEU A 83 16.65 15.43 -2.02
CA LEU A 83 17.23 15.99 -0.79
C LEU A 83 17.43 14.92 0.30
N ALA A 84 16.46 14.04 0.49
CA ALA A 84 16.57 12.94 1.45
C ALA A 84 17.75 12.01 1.11
N THR A 85 17.89 11.67 -0.17
CA THR A 85 18.99 10.83 -0.67
C THR A 85 20.35 11.49 -0.47
N HIS A 86 20.48 12.80 -0.76
CA HIS A 86 21.72 13.53 -0.59
C HIS A 86 22.14 13.73 0.86
N SER A 87 21.18 13.87 1.77
CA SER A 87 21.44 14.04 3.21
C SER A 87 21.61 12.71 3.96
N GLY A 88 21.43 11.57 3.29
CA GLY A 88 21.46 10.25 3.90
C GLY A 88 20.30 10.01 4.88
N SER A 89 19.21 10.77 4.75
CA SER A 89 18.02 10.56 5.57
C SER A 89 17.21 9.36 5.07
N GLU A 90 16.43 8.76 5.96
CA GLU A 90 15.49 7.70 5.60
C GLU A 90 14.43 8.21 4.61
N GLU A 91 13.95 7.34 3.73
CA GLU A 91 12.85 7.70 2.81
C GLU A 91 11.57 7.99 3.59
N ILE A 92 10.85 9.03 3.16
CA ILE A 92 9.61 9.44 3.81
C ILE A 92 8.52 8.40 3.57
N ASP A 93 7.98 7.84 4.65
CA ASP A 93 6.76 7.06 4.59
C ASP A 93 5.54 7.99 4.50
N CYS A 94 4.90 8.00 3.32
CA CYS A 94 3.74 8.83 3.03
C CYS A 94 2.59 8.62 4.01
N LEU A 95 2.43 7.40 4.55
CA LEU A 95 1.31 7.03 5.42
C LEU A 95 1.47 7.51 6.86
N ILE A 96 2.65 7.99 7.26
CA ILE A 96 2.85 8.63 8.58
C ILE A 96 1.94 9.87 8.70
N CYS A 97 1.93 10.71 7.67
CA CYS A 97 1.09 11.91 7.62
C CYS A 97 -0.26 11.63 6.94
N HIS A 98 -0.30 10.82 5.88
CA HIS A 98 -1.52 10.51 5.13
C HIS A 98 -2.21 9.22 5.62
N ALA A 99 -2.29 9.03 6.93
CA ALA A 99 -2.78 7.80 7.56
C ALA A 99 -4.20 7.38 7.11
N GLY A 100 -5.06 8.36 6.78
CA GLY A 100 -6.41 8.10 6.26
C GLY A 100 -6.46 7.44 4.88
N VAL A 101 -5.36 7.46 4.11
CA VAL A 101 -5.24 6.72 2.84
C VAL A 101 -4.99 5.23 3.09
N GLY A 102 -4.28 4.88 4.17
CA GLY A 102 -3.95 3.51 4.57
C GLY A 102 -5.09 2.73 5.23
N HIS A 103 -6.33 3.10 4.94
CA HIS A 103 -7.56 2.53 5.50
C HIS A 103 -7.73 2.63 7.03
N GLY A 104 -6.87 3.38 7.73
CA GLY A 104 -7.01 3.62 9.15
C GLY A 104 -8.10 4.66 9.47
N PRO A 105 -8.58 4.72 10.73
CA PRO A 105 -9.41 5.83 11.17
C PRO A 105 -8.65 7.15 10.98
N ARG A 106 -9.34 8.15 10.41
CA ARG A 106 -8.82 9.53 10.38
C ARG A 106 -8.76 10.00 11.84
N ARG A 107 -7.56 10.27 12.34
CA ARG A 107 -7.36 10.87 13.67
C ARG A 107 -7.70 12.35 13.63
#